data_AF-A0A838SFA0-F1
#
_entry.id   AF-A0A838SFA0-F1
#
_cell.length_a   1.000
_cell.length_b   1.000
_cell.length_c   1.000
_cell.angle_alpha   90.00
_cell.angle_beta   90.00
_cell.angle_gamma   90.00
#
_symmetry.space_group_name_H-M   'P 1'
#
loop_
_entity.id
_entity.type
_entity.pdbx_description
1 polymer ?
#
loop_
_entity_poly.entity_id
_entity_poly.type
_entity_poly.pdbx_seq_one_letter_code
_entity_poly.pdbx_strand_id
1 'polypeptide(L)'
;MPPTVFLHQQAVFLLLWAEETDEAPDEVHHPVSYWLSFVQDLSSDSPVFLIKNQIDRQNLLPRPPDLPEGSSPFIQELKVSALRYQGVDTLKGAVMDYLKHHPERWAYDLPSSWLRLRRDLENRQPYKVLPRAHFAQLCLTHEVRHPDTVLKYLHESGFLFYRKGAFQDQIILDQNWMINLIYRLFDPRTGVREEMFRQKGQFSGKDTEQFWPDHEEGDRQVIVNFLTGSRMAFVLDHTPVEIIPFEQQQFVLPALLPTEPPLGVQILGEPQPEEWWVDCSYAFLHRGLIEAIIVRTAQLSPHREWWRDGIIFSDEKTGCQVLARFAPEAGLSSTIRFRLRGTGKAETLAKVRRLLEELHPHNQPEMWVSIDGTQFVSASALEHARQQGKTQVVSRAQDIVEVQPYQMFLQVPKLADNQNVFPDLAAYPRRIRIFVSYAHIDENPYKERLNVTIKNLARRFPIDVWDDRQLFAGDQWEPEILQKLDQADLVCLLISPDFIASDYCFSKEMEKALAKYEQGKGIPIPILIRATSDWEQFPIGRHQALPTPAKPLAQWRDPDEFWASVQLGLRQQIERLLNKNSSNKNRAQRF
;
A
#
# COMPACT_ATOMS: atom_id res chain seq x y z
N MET A 1 9.62 14.87 5.82
CA MET A 1 9.08 13.93 6.82
C MET A 1 9.73 12.58 6.62
N PRO A 2 10.10 11.86 7.69
CA PRO A 2 10.46 10.45 7.58
C PRO A 2 9.24 9.64 7.08
N PRO A 3 9.44 8.55 6.32
CA PRO A 3 8.35 7.67 5.94
C PRO A 3 7.75 7.06 7.22
N THR A 4 6.50 7.39 7.53
CA THR A 4 5.73 6.82 8.67
C THR A 4 5.63 5.30 8.62
N VAL A 5 5.92 4.73 7.45
CA VAL A 5 5.95 3.30 7.13
C VAL A 5 6.91 2.48 7.99
N PHE A 6 7.94 3.10 8.56
CA PHE A 6 8.92 2.45 9.45
C PHE A 6 8.66 2.72 10.95
N LEU A 7 7.60 3.46 11.28
CA LEU A 7 7.27 3.81 12.66
C LEU A 7 6.25 2.80 13.19
N HIS A 8 6.71 1.93 14.09
CA HIS A 8 5.93 0.84 14.66
C HIS A 8 5.36 1.22 16.04
N GLN A 9 4.23 0.62 16.41
CA GLN A 9 3.56 0.83 17.71
C GLN A 9 4.38 0.34 18.93
N GLN A 10 5.51 -0.33 18.71
CA GLN A 10 6.41 -0.84 19.74
C GLN A 10 7.83 -0.28 19.54
N ALA A 11 7.95 1.04 19.56
CA ALA A 11 9.22 1.74 19.37
C ALA A 11 9.62 2.53 20.63
N VAL A 12 10.91 2.77 20.80
CA VAL A 12 11.42 3.76 21.75
C VAL A 12 11.76 5.02 20.95
N PHE A 13 11.09 6.12 21.27
CA PHE A 13 11.33 7.38 20.58
C PHE A 13 12.39 8.20 21.31
N LEU A 14 13.39 8.62 20.56
CA LEU A 14 14.43 9.54 21.01
C LEU A 14 14.11 10.90 20.39
N LEU A 15 13.57 11.82 21.19
CA LEU A 15 13.22 13.16 20.75
C LEU A 15 14.40 14.11 21.00
N LEU A 16 15.13 14.45 19.94
CA LEU A 16 16.31 15.30 20.02
C LEU A 16 15.94 16.78 19.81
N TRP A 17 16.56 17.66 20.59
CA TRP A 17 16.49 19.11 20.39
C TRP A 17 17.82 19.78 20.74
N ALA A 18 18.04 20.99 20.24
CA ALA A 18 19.17 21.86 20.56
C ALA A 18 18.70 23.32 20.62
N GLU A 19 19.48 24.21 21.25
CA GLU A 19 19.16 25.65 21.29
C GLU A 19 19.54 26.37 19.99
N GLU A 20 20.57 25.86 19.32
CA GLU A 20 21.03 26.31 18.00
C GLU A 20 20.94 25.14 17.02
N THR A 21 20.45 25.41 15.80
CA THR A 21 20.38 24.44 14.71
C THR A 21 21.15 24.98 13.49
N ASP A 22 21.95 24.12 12.85
CA ASP A 22 22.74 24.45 11.64
C ASP A 22 21.88 24.34 10.36
N GLU A 23 20.60 24.71 10.43
CA GLU A 23 19.60 24.40 9.40
C GLU A 23 19.62 25.37 8.19
N ALA A 24 19.22 24.86 7.03
CA ALA A 24 19.15 25.64 5.81
C ALA A 24 17.89 26.55 5.81
N PRO A 25 17.94 27.74 5.19
CA PRO A 25 16.81 28.70 5.19
C PRO A 25 15.50 28.17 4.57
N ASP A 26 15.56 27.10 3.76
CA ASP A 26 14.40 26.50 3.10
C ASP A 26 13.76 25.35 3.91
N GLU A 27 14.30 25.00 5.07
CA GLU A 27 13.76 23.95 5.94
C GLU A 27 12.70 24.50 6.90
N VAL A 28 11.56 23.80 7.00
CA VAL A 28 10.48 24.15 7.91
C VAL A 28 10.83 23.66 9.32
N HIS A 29 11.15 24.59 10.22
CA HIS A 29 11.42 24.28 11.61
C HIS A 29 10.12 23.98 12.38
N HIS A 30 10.04 22.79 12.95
CA HIS A 30 8.94 22.38 13.82
C HIS A 30 9.38 22.39 15.28
N PRO A 31 8.59 22.99 16.19
CA PRO A 31 8.91 23.03 17.62
C PRO A 31 8.90 21.61 18.23
N VAL A 32 9.54 21.42 19.39
CA VAL A 32 9.63 20.09 20.03
C VAL A 32 8.25 19.52 20.35
N SER A 33 7.32 20.37 20.75
CA SER A 33 5.90 20.10 20.95
C SER A 33 5.20 19.52 19.71
N TYR A 34 5.58 19.95 18.50
CA TYR A 34 5.07 19.36 17.25
C TYR A 34 5.48 17.89 17.14
N TRP A 35 6.77 17.61 17.34
CA TRP A 35 7.30 16.26 17.24
C TRP A 35 6.79 15.34 18.35
N LEU A 36 6.57 15.88 19.54
CA LEU A 36 5.93 15.14 20.63
C LEU A 36 4.50 14.72 20.24
N SER A 37 3.70 15.66 19.75
CA SER A 37 2.34 15.37 19.28
C SER A 37 2.35 14.39 18.10
N PHE A 38 3.33 14.49 17.20
CA PHE A 38 3.53 13.53 16.10
C PHE A 38 3.79 12.11 16.61
N VAL A 39 4.68 11.96 17.59
CA VAL A 39 4.96 10.65 18.21
C VAL A 39 3.72 10.09 18.90
N GLN A 40 2.98 10.93 19.62
CA GLN A 40 1.75 10.52 20.32
C GLN A 40 0.62 10.12 19.35
N ASP A 41 0.51 10.79 18.20
CA ASP A 41 -0.45 10.45 17.14
C ASP A 41 -0.11 9.10 16.47
N LEU A 42 1.18 8.81 16.32
CA LEU A 42 1.66 7.53 15.77
C LEU A 42 1.54 6.38 16.77
N SER A 43 1.90 6.61 18.03
CA SER A 43 1.84 5.63 19.10
C SER A 43 1.65 6.30 20.45
N SER A 44 0.42 6.24 20.97
CA SER A 44 0.06 6.80 22.27
C SER A 44 0.85 6.20 23.43
N ASP A 45 1.26 4.94 23.29
CA ASP A 45 1.80 4.14 24.38
C ASP A 45 3.32 4.00 24.33
N SER A 46 3.97 4.49 23.27
CA SER A 46 5.42 4.33 23.10
C SER A 46 6.22 5.26 24.03
N PRO A 47 7.28 4.76 24.67
CA PRO A 47 8.15 5.56 25.53
C PRO A 47 8.92 6.61 24.75
N VAL A 48 9.02 7.81 25.31
CA VAL A 48 9.75 8.93 24.71
C VAL A 48 10.86 9.39 25.65
N PHE A 49 12.09 9.47 25.15
CA PHE A 49 13.21 10.13 25.82
C PHE A 49 13.42 11.52 25.23
N LEU A 50 13.48 12.54 26.06
CA LEU A 50 13.81 13.89 25.62
C LEU A 50 15.32 14.10 25.73
N ILE A 51 15.98 14.41 24.62
CA ILE A 51 17.43 14.49 24.55
C ILE A 51 17.83 15.88 24.06
N LYS A 52 18.47 16.64 24.94
CA LYS A 52 19.15 17.86 24.55
C LYS A 52 20.52 17.54 23.98
N ASN A 53 20.73 17.80 22.70
CA ASN A 53 22.01 17.67 22.02
C ASN A 53 22.77 19.01 21.99
N GLN A 54 24.02 18.98 21.51
CA GLN A 54 24.89 20.15 21.32
C GLN A 54 25.19 20.93 22.61
N ILE A 55 25.21 20.26 23.76
CA ILE A 55 25.51 20.91 25.05
C ILE A 55 26.91 21.53 25.13
N ASP A 56 27.79 21.16 24.21
CA ASP A 56 29.11 21.73 24.04
C ASP A 56 29.13 23.07 23.28
N ARG A 57 28.06 23.39 22.56
CA ARG A 57 27.85 24.68 21.91
C ARG A 57 27.03 25.61 22.80
N GLN A 58 25.81 25.19 23.14
CA GLN A 58 24.89 25.99 23.96
C GLN A 58 24.08 25.09 24.91
N ASN A 59 24.07 25.48 26.18
CA ASN A 59 23.39 24.71 27.22
C ASN A 59 22.77 25.60 28.32
N LEU A 60 22.11 26.68 27.92
CA LEU A 60 21.50 27.64 28.84
C LEU A 60 20.12 27.18 29.33
N LEU A 61 19.32 26.58 28.44
CA LEU A 61 17.95 26.20 28.74
C LEU A 61 17.86 24.79 29.32
N PRO A 62 17.16 24.56 30.45
CA PRO A 62 17.02 23.21 31.00
C PRO A 62 16.13 22.32 30.11
N ARG A 63 15.15 22.92 29.42
CA ARG A 63 14.08 22.25 28.67
C ARG A 63 13.70 23.08 27.42
N PRO A 64 13.09 22.48 26.37
CA PRO A 64 12.56 23.25 25.26
C PRO A 64 11.56 24.32 25.71
N PRO A 65 11.67 25.57 25.24
CA PRO A 65 10.76 26.67 25.63
C PRO A 65 9.28 26.43 25.30
N ASP A 66 9.02 25.64 24.27
CA ASP A 66 7.69 25.39 23.71
C ASP A 66 6.96 24.22 24.41
N LEU A 67 7.60 23.55 25.37
CA LEU A 67 6.97 22.53 26.20
C LEU A 67 6.51 23.13 27.54
N PRO A 68 5.20 23.10 27.87
CA PRO A 68 4.68 23.62 29.13
C PRO A 68 5.31 22.93 30.35
N GLU A 69 5.49 23.63 31.48
CA GLU A 69 5.88 22.98 32.73
C GLU A 69 4.85 21.89 33.13
N GLY A 70 5.33 20.70 33.49
CA GLY A 70 4.48 19.56 33.84
C GLY A 70 4.05 18.66 32.67
N SER A 71 4.34 19.01 31.42
CA SER A 71 4.14 18.13 30.26
C SER A 71 5.19 17.00 30.23
N SER A 72 4.98 15.93 31.01
CA SER A 72 5.96 14.82 31.11
C SER A 72 5.39 13.47 30.69
N PRO A 73 5.18 13.23 29.38
CA PRO A 73 5.09 11.87 28.85
C PRO A 73 6.48 11.20 28.74
N PHE A 74 7.57 11.92 29.08
CA PHE A 74 8.93 11.45 28.90
C PHE A 74 9.34 10.49 30.00
N ILE A 75 10.02 9.41 29.61
CA ILE A 75 10.66 8.48 30.54
C ILE A 75 11.80 9.18 31.29
N GLN A 76 12.62 9.92 30.55
CA GLN A 76 13.74 10.65 31.10
C GLN A 76 14.15 11.81 30.18
N GLU A 77 14.66 12.87 30.79
CA GLU A 77 15.28 13.99 30.10
C GLU A 77 16.81 13.89 30.25
N LEU A 78 17.52 13.93 29.13
CA LEU A 78 18.95 13.65 29.05
C LEU A 78 19.68 14.76 28.28
N LYS A 79 20.97 14.91 28.57
CA LYS A 79 21.84 15.91 27.93
C LYS A 79 23.04 15.21 27.30
N VAL A 80 23.29 15.47 26.02
CA VAL A 80 24.40 14.87 25.28
C VAL A 80 25.14 15.90 24.42
N SER A 81 26.42 15.65 24.18
CA SER A 81 27.14 16.20 23.04
C SER A 81 27.49 15.04 22.13
N ALA A 82 26.81 14.93 20.98
CA ALA A 82 27.17 13.93 19.98
C ALA A 82 28.59 14.16 19.43
N LEU A 83 29.01 15.43 19.29
CA LEU A 83 30.32 15.81 18.77
C LEU A 83 31.46 15.39 19.70
N ARG A 84 31.31 15.61 21.01
CA ARG A 84 32.31 15.22 22.03
C ARG A 84 32.07 13.83 22.61
N TYR A 85 31.05 13.14 22.13
CA TYR A 85 30.56 11.86 22.69
C TYR A 85 30.23 11.92 24.20
N GLN A 86 29.93 13.12 24.72
CA GLN A 86 29.63 13.34 26.14
C GLN A 86 28.17 12.96 26.44
N GLY A 87 27.93 12.19 27.50
CA GLY A 87 26.58 11.80 27.93
C GLY A 87 25.92 10.70 27.09
N VAL A 88 26.55 10.27 25.99
CA VAL A 88 26.02 9.22 25.09
C VAL A 88 25.94 7.86 25.80
N ASP A 89 26.92 7.50 26.62
CA ASP A 89 26.88 6.27 27.41
C ASP A 89 25.77 6.29 28.46
N THR A 90 25.52 7.46 29.08
CA THR A 90 24.40 7.65 30.01
C THR A 90 23.06 7.47 29.30
N LEU A 91 22.91 8.02 28.09
CA LEU A 91 21.73 7.83 27.25
C LEU A 91 21.53 6.34 26.92
N LYS A 92 22.58 5.66 26.46
CA LYS A 92 22.52 4.23 26.17
C LYS A 92 22.15 3.42 27.42
N GLY A 93 22.73 3.76 28.57
CA GLY A 93 22.41 3.15 29.85
C GLY A 93 20.94 3.32 30.23
N ALA A 94 20.40 4.53 30.11
CA ALA A 94 19.00 4.84 30.42
C ALA A 94 18.02 4.06 29.51
N VAL A 95 18.29 4.01 28.20
CA VAL A 95 17.47 3.22 27.27
C VAL A 95 17.54 1.73 27.62
N MET A 96 18.74 1.20 27.85
CA MET A 96 18.91 -0.22 28.22
C MET A 96 18.27 -0.57 29.56
N ASP A 97 18.27 0.34 30.52
CA ASP A 97 17.64 0.16 31.83
C ASP A 97 16.12 0.12 31.71
N TYR A 98 15.54 1.04 30.95
CA TYR A 98 14.12 1.01 30.60
C TYR A 98 13.75 -0.30 29.88
N LEU A 99 14.59 -0.72 28.92
CA LEU A 99 14.41 -1.97 28.21
C LEU A 99 14.50 -3.23 29.11
N LYS A 100 15.17 -3.16 30.25
CA LYS A 100 15.24 -4.30 31.19
C LYS A 100 14.06 -4.35 32.14
N HIS A 101 13.51 -3.20 32.52
CA HIS A 101 12.45 -3.10 33.53
C HIS A 101 11.03 -3.26 32.97
N HIS A 102 10.87 -3.27 31.65
CA HIS A 102 9.58 -3.41 30.98
C HIS A 102 9.54 -4.59 29.98
N PRO A 103 10.01 -5.80 30.36
CA PRO A 103 10.09 -6.94 29.45
C PRO A 103 8.75 -7.31 28.82
N GLU A 104 7.62 -7.01 29.46
CA GLU A 104 6.27 -7.23 28.94
C GLU A 104 6.00 -6.57 27.58
N ARG A 105 6.79 -5.54 27.21
CA ARG A 105 6.63 -4.79 25.96
C ARG A 105 7.42 -5.35 24.77
N TRP A 106 8.47 -6.16 24.99
CA TRP A 106 9.37 -6.63 23.92
C TRP A 106 9.96 -8.03 24.11
N ALA A 107 9.91 -8.60 25.32
CA ALA A 107 10.40 -9.93 25.60
C ALA A 107 9.31 -10.95 25.23
N TYR A 108 9.34 -11.40 23.97
CA TYR A 108 8.51 -12.49 23.49
C TYR A 108 9.27 -13.82 23.56
N ASP A 109 8.62 -14.86 24.09
CA ASP A 109 9.09 -16.23 23.93
C ASP A 109 8.87 -16.69 22.49
N LEU A 110 9.94 -16.62 21.69
CA LEU A 110 9.90 -17.01 20.29
C LEU A 110 10.37 -18.45 20.11
N PRO A 111 9.75 -19.22 19.19
CA PRO A 111 10.24 -20.54 18.83
C PRO A 111 11.72 -20.49 18.37
N SER A 112 12.53 -21.45 18.80
CA SER A 112 13.94 -21.50 18.40
C SER A 112 14.15 -21.57 16.88
N SER A 113 13.19 -22.14 16.15
CA SER A 113 13.18 -22.14 14.67
C SER A 113 13.11 -20.74 14.08
N TRP A 114 12.33 -19.82 14.69
CA TRP A 114 12.22 -18.43 14.23
C TRP A 114 13.52 -17.67 14.50
N LEU A 115 14.16 -17.92 15.66
CA LEU A 115 15.45 -17.33 15.99
C LEU A 115 16.57 -17.80 15.03
N ARG A 116 16.59 -19.08 14.66
CA ARG A 116 17.52 -19.61 13.66
C ARG A 116 17.30 -18.99 12.27
N LEU A 117 16.04 -18.94 11.82
CA LEU A 117 15.67 -18.29 10.56
C LEU A 117 16.11 -16.82 10.54
N ARG A 118 15.84 -16.07 11.61
CA ARG A 118 16.25 -14.67 11.72
C ARG A 118 17.76 -14.50 11.61
N ARG A 119 18.55 -15.31 12.32
CA ARG A 119 20.02 -15.28 12.22
C ARG A 119 20.53 -15.60 10.81
N ASP A 120 19.90 -16.56 10.12
CA ASP A 120 20.24 -16.87 8.72
C ASP A 120 19.96 -15.66 7.81
N LEU A 121 18.81 -14.98 8.00
CA LEU A 121 18.49 -13.75 7.27
C LEU A 121 19.48 -12.61 7.59
N GLU A 122 19.88 -12.43 8.84
CA GLU A 122 20.88 -11.42 9.27
C GLU A 122 22.25 -11.64 8.62
N ASN A 123 22.66 -12.91 8.46
CA ASN A 123 23.95 -13.27 7.88
C ASN A 123 23.97 -13.17 6.34
N ARG A 124 22.81 -13.01 5.68
CA ARG A 124 22.68 -12.87 4.22
C ARG A 124 22.87 -11.43 3.74
N GLN A 125 23.90 -10.76 4.27
CA GLN A 125 24.18 -9.33 4.05
C GLN A 125 24.34 -8.81 2.60
N PRO A 126 24.63 -9.62 1.54
CA PRO A 126 24.64 -9.06 0.19
C PRO A 126 23.25 -8.89 -0.44
N TYR A 127 22.19 -9.55 0.06
CA TYR A 127 20.87 -9.48 -0.56
C TYR A 127 20.01 -8.37 0.05
N LYS A 128 19.68 -7.37 -0.75
CA LYS A 128 18.81 -6.24 -0.35
C LYS A 128 17.33 -6.61 -0.34
N VAL A 129 16.94 -7.48 -1.27
CA VAL A 129 15.59 -8.00 -1.44
C VAL A 129 15.61 -9.54 -1.52
N LEU A 130 14.51 -10.16 -1.14
CA LEU A 130 14.34 -11.61 -1.13
C LEU A 130 12.95 -11.98 -1.66
N PRO A 131 12.84 -12.81 -2.71
CA PRO A 131 11.54 -13.27 -3.18
C PRO A 131 10.79 -14.01 -2.07
N ARG A 132 9.48 -13.79 -1.94
CA ARG A 132 8.65 -14.46 -0.93
C ARG A 132 8.72 -15.98 -1.00
N ALA A 133 8.92 -16.53 -2.20
CA ALA A 133 9.14 -17.96 -2.43
C ALA A 133 10.42 -18.46 -1.76
N HIS A 134 11.54 -17.75 -1.95
CA HIS A 134 12.81 -18.10 -1.29
C HIS A 134 12.70 -18.00 0.23
N PHE A 135 11.99 -16.98 0.76
CA PHE A 135 11.70 -16.92 2.20
C PHE A 135 10.89 -18.12 2.69
N ALA A 136 9.91 -18.60 1.90
CA ALA A 136 9.16 -19.82 2.24
C ALA A 136 10.09 -21.04 2.32
N GLN A 137 11.05 -21.16 1.41
CA GLN A 137 12.03 -22.24 1.42
C GLN A 137 12.94 -22.17 2.65
N LEU A 138 13.42 -20.98 3.01
CA LEU A 138 14.18 -20.79 4.25
C LEU A 138 13.37 -21.19 5.49
N CYS A 139 12.07 -20.86 5.52
CA CYS A 139 11.20 -21.30 6.59
C CYS A 139 11.16 -22.83 6.70
N LEU A 140 11.07 -23.55 5.58
CA LEU A 140 11.10 -25.03 5.58
C LEU A 140 12.43 -25.57 6.12
N THR A 141 13.56 -25.04 5.66
CA THR A 141 14.90 -25.41 6.12
C THR A 141 15.08 -25.25 7.64
N HIS A 142 14.45 -24.22 8.22
CA HIS A 142 14.52 -23.94 9.66
C HIS A 142 13.36 -24.56 10.46
N GLU A 143 12.53 -25.42 9.85
CA GLU A 143 11.36 -26.09 10.45
C GLU A 143 10.25 -25.13 10.91
N VAL A 144 10.07 -24.02 10.20
CA VAL A 144 9.01 -23.04 10.42
C VAL A 144 7.75 -23.43 9.63
N ARG A 145 6.68 -23.82 10.35
CA ARG A 145 5.43 -24.32 9.76
C ARG A 145 4.53 -23.25 9.14
N HIS A 146 4.60 -22.01 9.63
CA HIS A 146 3.71 -20.92 9.19
C HIS A 146 4.52 -19.70 8.70
N PRO A 147 5.04 -19.74 7.47
CA PRO A 147 5.88 -18.67 6.93
C PRO A 147 5.22 -17.29 6.94
N ASP A 148 3.91 -17.20 6.66
CA ASP A 148 3.19 -15.91 6.67
C ASP A 148 3.12 -15.29 8.06
N THR A 149 2.96 -16.11 9.11
CA THR A 149 2.93 -15.63 10.50
C THR A 149 4.29 -15.08 10.91
N VAL A 150 5.37 -15.78 10.58
CA VAL A 150 6.73 -15.30 10.90
C VAL A 150 7.07 -14.07 10.09
N LEU A 151 6.70 -14.04 8.81
CA LEU A 151 6.94 -12.88 7.96
C LEU A 151 6.19 -11.65 8.47
N LYS A 152 4.93 -11.81 8.89
CA LYS A 152 4.15 -10.76 9.52
C LYS A 152 4.85 -10.27 10.80
N TYR A 153 5.28 -11.18 11.66
CA TYR A 153 6.02 -10.84 12.88
C TYR A 153 7.31 -10.05 12.58
N LEU A 154 8.14 -10.54 11.65
CA LEU A 154 9.40 -9.87 11.28
C LEU A 154 9.17 -8.50 10.62
N HIS A 155 8.05 -8.35 9.90
CA HIS A 155 7.63 -7.06 9.35
C HIS A 155 7.18 -6.11 10.46
N GLU A 156 6.33 -6.57 11.39
CA GLU A 156 5.83 -5.78 12.51
C GLU A 156 6.94 -5.42 13.52
N SER A 157 7.98 -6.26 13.62
CA SER A 157 9.16 -5.98 14.45
C SER A 157 10.16 -5.02 13.78
N GLY A 158 9.88 -4.54 12.56
CA GLY A 158 10.80 -3.70 11.79
C GLY A 158 12.09 -4.39 11.36
N PHE A 159 12.14 -5.73 11.35
CA PHE A 159 13.34 -6.46 10.91
C PHE A 159 13.49 -6.47 9.39
N LEU A 160 12.36 -6.57 8.69
CA LEU A 160 12.24 -6.55 7.23
C LEU A 160 10.99 -5.79 6.84
N PHE A 161 10.78 -5.55 5.56
CA PHE A 161 9.54 -4.96 5.08
C PHE A 161 8.85 -5.84 4.04
N TYR A 162 7.57 -6.12 4.23
CA TYR A 162 6.77 -6.92 3.31
C TYR A 162 5.31 -6.48 3.31
N ARG A 163 4.73 -6.35 2.11
CA ARG A 163 3.30 -6.14 1.92
C ARG A 163 2.81 -7.10 0.85
N LYS A 164 1.82 -7.92 1.21
CA LYS A 164 1.26 -8.95 0.32
C LYS A 164 0.70 -8.32 -0.96
N GLY A 165 1.13 -8.83 -2.12
CA GLY A 165 0.71 -8.31 -3.42
C GLY A 165 1.33 -6.96 -3.82
N ALA A 166 2.31 -6.47 -3.05
CA ALA A 166 3.15 -5.33 -3.42
C ALA A 166 4.58 -5.82 -3.76
N PHE A 167 5.40 -4.94 -4.34
CA PHE A 167 6.83 -5.19 -4.61
C PHE A 167 7.11 -6.44 -5.46
N GLN A 168 6.18 -6.88 -6.31
CA GLN A 168 6.29 -8.18 -7.00
C GLN A 168 6.44 -9.38 -6.04
N ASP A 169 5.80 -9.32 -4.86
CA ASP A 169 5.94 -10.28 -3.76
C ASP A 169 7.41 -10.45 -3.30
N GLN A 170 8.21 -9.39 -3.41
CA GLN A 170 9.55 -9.30 -2.81
C GLN A 170 9.46 -8.85 -1.35
N ILE A 171 10.41 -9.32 -0.55
CA ILE A 171 10.65 -8.92 0.83
C ILE A 171 11.89 -8.04 0.84
N ILE A 172 11.78 -6.84 1.42
CA ILE A 172 12.93 -5.93 1.57
C ILE A 172 13.63 -6.31 2.87
N LEU A 173 14.85 -6.85 2.75
CA LEU A 173 15.65 -7.27 3.90
C LEU A 173 16.46 -6.10 4.47
N ASP A 174 17.01 -5.25 3.62
CA ASP A 174 17.78 -4.07 4.04
C ASP A 174 16.91 -2.81 3.95
N GLN A 175 16.30 -2.44 5.08
CA GLN A 175 15.49 -1.23 5.18
C GLN A 175 16.32 0.03 5.00
N ASN A 176 17.56 0.08 5.51
CA ASN A 176 18.41 1.26 5.41
C ASN A 176 18.77 1.55 3.95
N TRP A 177 19.03 0.50 3.16
CA TRP A 177 19.21 0.62 1.72
C TRP A 177 17.97 1.25 1.05
N MET A 178 16.77 0.71 1.32
CA MET A 178 15.52 1.25 0.76
C MET A 178 15.27 2.71 1.18
N ILE A 179 15.47 3.00 2.47
CA ILE A 179 15.34 4.33 3.04
C ILE A 179 16.27 5.32 2.33
N ASN A 180 17.56 4.98 2.19
CA ASN A 180 18.54 5.84 1.52
C ASN A 180 18.17 6.12 0.05
N LEU A 181 17.62 5.12 -0.66
CA LEU A 181 17.16 5.30 -2.04
C LEU A 181 15.99 6.28 -2.13
N ILE A 182 15.06 6.24 -1.17
CA ILE A 182 13.93 7.17 -1.11
C ILE A 182 14.39 8.57 -0.75
N TYR A 183 15.27 8.71 0.25
CA TYR A 183 15.81 10.01 0.65
C TYR A 183 16.55 10.72 -0.47
N ARG A 184 17.14 9.96 -1.41
CA ARG A 184 17.77 10.52 -2.61
C ARG A 184 16.81 11.42 -3.43
N LEU A 185 15.51 11.11 -3.45
CA LEU A 185 14.50 11.92 -4.15
C LEU A 185 14.27 13.29 -3.49
N PHE A 186 14.59 13.41 -2.21
CA PHE A 186 14.40 14.62 -1.40
C PHE A 186 15.73 15.36 -1.13
N ASP A 187 16.88 14.76 -1.45
CA ASP A 187 18.19 15.36 -1.20
C ASP A 187 18.48 16.49 -2.20
N PRO A 188 18.64 17.75 -1.74
CA PRO A 188 18.93 18.88 -2.61
C PRO A 188 20.26 18.75 -3.36
N ARG A 189 21.22 17.97 -2.85
CA ARG A 189 22.57 17.85 -3.42
C ARG A 189 22.63 17.01 -4.70
N THR A 190 21.57 16.24 -4.99
CA THR A 190 21.54 15.29 -6.12
C THR A 190 21.00 15.91 -7.41
N GLY A 191 20.40 17.11 -7.36
CA GLY A 191 19.65 17.72 -8.46
C GLY A 191 18.29 17.06 -8.76
N VAL A 192 18.03 15.87 -8.21
CA VAL A 192 16.76 15.13 -8.40
C VAL A 192 15.59 15.90 -7.79
N ARG A 193 15.77 16.45 -6.59
CA ARG A 193 14.75 17.25 -5.89
C ARG A 193 14.26 18.42 -6.76
N GLU A 194 15.19 19.15 -7.39
CA GLU A 194 14.86 20.30 -8.25
C GLU A 194 14.11 19.88 -9.52
N GLU A 195 14.52 18.77 -10.14
CA GLU A 195 13.80 18.20 -11.29
C GLU A 195 12.37 17.82 -10.90
N MET A 196 12.20 17.10 -9.80
CA MET A 196 10.89 16.71 -9.29
C MET A 196 10.00 17.92 -8.99
N PHE A 197 10.56 19.01 -8.44
CA PHE A 197 9.79 20.24 -8.25
C PHE A 197 9.36 20.88 -9.56
N ARG A 198 10.23 20.92 -10.59
CA ARG A 198 9.87 21.42 -11.93
C ARG A 198 8.75 20.59 -12.56
N GLN A 199 8.78 19.28 -12.35
CA GLN A 199 7.74 18.35 -12.79
C GLN A 199 6.51 18.31 -11.87
N LYS A 200 6.42 19.20 -10.86
CA LYS A 200 5.30 19.27 -9.92
C LYS A 200 5.05 17.94 -9.21
N GLY A 201 6.12 17.25 -8.80
CA GLY A 201 6.08 15.96 -8.12
C GLY A 201 5.73 14.77 -9.01
N GLN A 202 5.57 14.95 -10.32
CA GLN A 202 5.32 13.87 -11.29
C GLN A 202 6.64 13.27 -11.77
N PHE A 203 6.62 11.97 -12.08
CA PHE A 203 7.73 11.28 -12.72
C PHE A 203 7.24 10.00 -13.41
N SER A 204 7.97 9.55 -14.41
CA SER A 204 7.75 8.29 -15.12
C SER A 204 8.66 7.18 -14.62
N GLY A 205 8.34 5.92 -14.95
CA GLY A 205 9.26 4.81 -14.72
C GLY A 205 10.61 5.02 -15.43
N LYS A 206 10.65 5.71 -16.57
CA LYS A 206 11.89 6.05 -17.27
C LYS A 206 12.73 7.08 -16.51
N ASP A 207 12.12 8.04 -15.81
CA ASP A 207 12.87 9.03 -15.04
C ASP A 207 13.65 8.40 -13.87
N THR A 208 13.23 7.21 -13.44
CA THR A 208 13.93 6.46 -12.38
C THR A 208 15.36 6.06 -12.74
N GLU A 209 15.73 6.03 -14.02
CA GLU A 209 17.11 5.81 -14.47
C GLU A 209 18.06 6.92 -14.00
N GLN A 210 17.56 8.16 -13.96
CA GLN A 210 18.32 9.30 -13.46
C GLN A 210 18.40 9.29 -11.94
N PHE A 211 17.33 8.84 -11.27
CA PHE A 211 17.27 8.81 -9.81
C PHE A 211 18.16 7.72 -9.23
N TRP A 212 18.19 6.55 -9.87
CA TRP A 212 18.93 5.38 -9.43
C TRP A 212 19.68 4.72 -10.60
N PRO A 213 20.75 5.35 -11.12
CA PRO A 213 21.46 4.89 -12.32
C PRO A 213 22.15 3.54 -12.14
N ASP A 214 22.53 3.20 -10.90
CA ASP A 214 23.22 1.95 -10.57
C ASP A 214 22.28 0.75 -10.37
N HIS A 215 20.99 0.89 -10.67
CA HIS A 215 19.96 -0.11 -10.42
C HIS A 215 19.26 -0.54 -11.73
N GLU A 216 19.03 -1.84 -11.87
CA GLU A 216 18.29 -2.40 -13.01
C GLU A 216 16.81 -2.03 -12.96
N GLU A 217 16.09 -2.16 -14.09
CA GLU A 217 14.66 -1.84 -14.17
C GLU A 217 13.83 -2.56 -13.11
N GLY A 218 14.13 -3.84 -12.85
CA GLY A 218 13.46 -4.63 -11.82
C GLY A 218 13.61 -4.03 -10.42
N ASP A 219 14.81 -3.58 -10.06
CA ASP A 219 15.09 -2.94 -8.78
C ASP A 219 14.39 -1.59 -8.67
N ARG A 220 14.45 -0.77 -9.73
CA ARG A 220 13.76 0.54 -9.78
C ARG A 220 12.25 0.38 -9.64
N GLN A 221 11.67 -0.64 -10.28
CA GLN A 221 10.27 -0.99 -10.10
C GLN A 221 9.98 -1.39 -8.65
N VAL A 222 10.84 -2.15 -7.97
CA VAL A 222 10.67 -2.48 -6.54
C VAL A 222 10.67 -1.22 -5.67
N ILE A 223 11.56 -0.26 -5.95
CA ILE A 223 11.63 1.02 -5.22
C ILE A 223 10.35 1.85 -5.44
N VAL A 224 9.92 2.02 -6.69
CA VAL A 224 8.66 2.74 -6.98
C VAL A 224 7.47 2.01 -6.37
N ASN A 225 7.49 0.68 -6.39
CA ASN A 225 6.47 -0.12 -5.73
C ASN A 225 6.45 0.10 -4.23
N PHE A 226 7.62 0.25 -3.61
CA PHE A 226 7.73 0.66 -2.23
C PHE A 226 7.06 2.01 -2.00
N LEU A 227 7.35 3.03 -2.80
CA LEU A 227 6.75 4.36 -2.66
C LEU A 227 5.22 4.31 -2.73
N THR A 228 4.65 3.62 -3.71
CA THR A 228 3.19 3.51 -3.87
C THR A 228 2.56 2.62 -2.79
N GLY A 229 3.18 1.47 -2.51
CA GLY A 229 2.80 0.54 -1.44
C GLY A 229 2.89 1.14 -0.04
N SER A 230 3.68 2.19 0.11
CA SER A 230 3.86 2.96 1.35
C SER A 230 2.97 4.20 1.41
N ARG A 231 2.09 4.40 0.41
CA ARG A 231 1.25 5.60 0.25
C ARG A 231 2.05 6.90 0.20
N MET A 232 3.31 6.84 -0.20
CA MET A 232 4.14 8.01 -0.47
C MET A 232 3.93 8.52 -1.88
N ALA A 233 3.52 7.66 -2.81
CA ALA A 233 3.21 7.99 -4.19
C ALA A 233 1.91 7.31 -4.65
N PHE A 234 1.36 7.77 -5.76
CA PHE A 234 0.25 7.08 -6.44
C PHE A 234 0.51 7.01 -7.95
N VAL A 235 -0.07 5.99 -8.60
CA VAL A 235 -0.01 5.86 -10.06
C VAL A 235 -1.08 6.76 -10.66
N LEU A 236 -0.75 7.41 -11.77
CA LEU A 236 -1.61 8.41 -12.40
C LEU A 236 -2.47 7.79 -13.51
N ASP A 237 -1.93 6.84 -14.27
CA ASP A 237 -2.64 6.12 -15.33
C ASP A 237 -3.07 4.73 -14.86
N HIS A 238 -4.32 4.60 -14.42
CA HIS A 238 -4.91 3.34 -13.98
C HIS A 238 -5.83 2.71 -15.03
N THR A 239 -5.52 2.86 -16.32
CA THR A 239 -6.35 2.29 -17.39
C THR A 239 -6.39 0.77 -17.22
N PRO A 240 -7.50 0.16 -16.76
CA PRO A 240 -7.52 -1.27 -16.43
C PRO A 240 -7.40 -2.17 -17.66
N VAL A 241 -7.47 -1.56 -18.85
CA VAL A 241 -7.61 -2.20 -20.16
C VAL A 241 -6.27 -2.25 -20.91
N GLU A 242 -5.29 -1.43 -20.54
CA GLU A 242 -3.98 -1.38 -21.18
C GLU A 242 -2.87 -1.55 -20.14
N ILE A 243 -2.00 -2.53 -20.35
CA ILE A 243 -0.75 -2.60 -19.59
C ILE A 243 0.20 -1.57 -20.14
N ILE A 244 0.41 -0.55 -19.33
CA ILE A 244 1.43 0.44 -19.55
C ILE A 244 2.75 -0.17 -19.03
N PRO A 245 3.77 -0.37 -19.88
CA PRO A 245 5.10 -0.80 -19.44
C PRO A 245 5.64 0.12 -18.35
N PHE A 246 6.47 -0.40 -17.44
CA PHE A 246 6.98 0.36 -16.28
C PHE A 246 7.52 1.74 -16.68
N GLU A 247 8.38 1.79 -17.69
CA GLU A 247 8.99 3.02 -18.19
C GLU A 247 7.98 4.12 -18.57
N GLN A 248 6.78 3.72 -19.01
CA GLN A 248 5.72 4.64 -19.45
C GLN A 248 4.73 4.98 -18.33
N GLN A 249 4.73 4.23 -17.23
CA GLN A 249 3.85 4.49 -16.09
C GLN A 249 4.20 5.82 -15.46
N GLN A 250 3.16 6.62 -15.19
CA GLN A 250 3.28 7.91 -14.53
C GLN A 250 2.93 7.79 -13.05
N PHE A 251 3.73 8.45 -12.21
CA PHE A 251 3.61 8.44 -10.77
C PHE A 251 3.63 9.87 -10.23
N VAL A 252 3.06 10.07 -9.05
CA VAL A 252 3.03 11.37 -8.38
C VAL A 252 3.47 11.21 -6.93
N LEU A 253 4.35 12.09 -6.47
CA LEU A 253 4.78 12.24 -5.07
C LEU A 253 4.12 13.48 -4.45
N PRO A 254 3.04 13.32 -3.64
CA PRO A 254 2.36 14.42 -2.95
C PRO A 254 3.28 15.36 -2.17
N ALA A 255 4.35 14.81 -1.58
CA ALA A 255 5.33 15.55 -0.81
C ALA A 255 6.04 16.66 -1.62
N LEU A 256 6.08 16.54 -2.94
CA LEU A 256 6.72 17.47 -3.87
C LEU A 256 5.72 18.25 -4.76
N LEU A 257 4.42 18.19 -4.42
CA LEU A 257 3.41 18.99 -5.10
C LEU A 257 3.61 20.50 -4.85
N PRO A 258 3.20 21.36 -5.81
CA PRO A 258 3.27 22.81 -5.65
C PRO A 258 2.38 23.29 -4.50
N THR A 259 2.79 24.38 -3.85
CA THR A 259 2.04 24.99 -2.74
C THR A 259 0.81 25.75 -3.24
N GLU A 260 0.90 26.32 -4.45
CA GLU A 260 -0.19 27.06 -5.07
C GLU A 260 -1.22 26.10 -5.70
N PRO A 261 -2.52 26.35 -5.49
CA PRO A 261 -3.57 25.54 -6.09
C PRO A 261 -3.63 25.78 -7.62
N PRO A 262 -3.95 24.75 -8.42
CA PRO A 262 -4.17 24.88 -9.87
C PRO A 262 -5.21 25.96 -10.19
N LEU A 263 -5.09 26.61 -11.36
CA LEU A 263 -6.06 27.63 -11.78
C LEU A 263 -7.51 27.13 -11.76
N GLY A 264 -7.74 25.86 -12.11
CA GLY A 264 -9.07 25.23 -12.05
C GLY A 264 -9.70 25.31 -10.67
N VAL A 265 -8.91 25.15 -9.60
CA VAL A 265 -9.35 25.31 -8.20
C VAL A 265 -9.62 26.77 -7.85
N GLN A 266 -8.93 27.73 -8.45
CA GLN A 266 -9.19 29.16 -8.19
C GLN A 266 -10.53 29.60 -8.79
N ILE A 267 -10.96 28.97 -9.90
CA ILE A 267 -12.24 29.27 -10.57
C ILE A 267 -13.38 28.41 -10.01
N LEU A 268 -13.14 27.11 -9.77
CA LEU A 268 -14.11 26.15 -9.24
C LEU A 268 -14.20 26.16 -7.72
N GLY A 269 -13.24 26.75 -7.01
CA GLY A 269 -13.14 26.76 -5.56
C GLY A 269 -13.73 28.00 -4.89
N GLU A 270 -14.49 28.84 -5.59
CA GLU A 270 -15.29 29.91 -4.96
C GLU A 270 -16.51 29.32 -4.21
N PRO A 271 -16.85 29.80 -3.00
CA PRO A 271 -18.05 29.40 -2.25
C PRO A 271 -19.33 29.46 -3.07
N GLN A 272 -20.20 28.44 -2.94
CA GLN A 272 -21.52 28.41 -3.58
C GLN A 272 -22.65 28.31 -2.52
N PRO A 273 -23.85 28.89 -2.78
CA PRO A 273 -24.94 29.00 -1.79
C PRO A 273 -25.53 27.67 -1.29
N GLU A 274 -25.22 26.55 -1.94
CA GLU A 274 -25.76 25.22 -1.60
C GLU A 274 -24.69 24.28 -1.05
N GLU A 275 -23.48 24.76 -0.76
CA GLU A 275 -22.40 23.88 -0.30
C GLU A 275 -22.59 23.42 1.14
N TRP A 276 -22.24 22.16 1.39
CA TRP A 276 -22.04 21.70 2.76
C TRP A 276 -20.58 21.90 3.13
N TRP A 277 -20.37 22.62 4.23
CA TRP A 277 -19.06 22.89 4.79
C TRP A 277 -18.84 21.98 5.98
N VAL A 278 -17.72 21.27 5.99
CA VAL A 278 -17.34 20.36 7.07
C VAL A 278 -15.90 20.63 7.44
N ASP A 279 -15.71 21.16 8.65
CA ASP A 279 -14.39 21.39 9.25
C ASP A 279 -14.07 20.23 10.18
N CYS A 280 -13.06 19.44 9.84
CA CYS A 280 -12.50 18.42 10.70
C CYS A 280 -11.32 19.01 11.47
N SER A 281 -11.57 19.43 12.71
CA SER A 281 -10.60 20.09 13.57
C SER A 281 -9.82 19.08 14.39
N TYR A 282 -8.49 19.13 14.26
CA TYR A 282 -7.58 18.28 15.00
C TYR A 282 -6.80 19.11 16.03
N ALA A 283 -6.58 18.54 17.21
CA ALA A 283 -5.66 19.13 18.19
C ALA A 283 -4.20 19.16 17.65
N PHE A 284 -3.86 18.17 16.82
CA PHE A 284 -2.61 18.09 16.08
C PHE A 284 -2.86 17.40 14.74
N LEU A 285 -2.34 17.99 13.65
CA LEU A 285 -2.47 17.45 12.30
C LEU A 285 -1.12 17.48 11.60
N HIS A 286 -0.57 16.30 11.31
CA HIS A 286 0.66 16.20 10.54
C HIS A 286 0.37 16.15 9.03
N ARG A 287 1.28 16.69 8.22
CA ARG A 287 1.13 16.76 6.76
C ARG A 287 0.99 15.37 6.09
N GLY A 288 1.55 14.30 6.67
CA GLY A 288 1.31 12.95 6.17
C GLY A 288 -0.18 12.57 6.01
N LEU A 289 -1.11 13.15 6.80
CA LEU A 289 -2.53 12.88 6.63
C LEU A 289 -3.11 13.49 5.34
N ILE A 290 -2.74 14.75 5.02
CA ILE A 290 -3.22 15.37 3.78
C ILE A 290 -2.66 14.64 2.55
N GLU A 291 -1.39 14.21 2.62
CA GLU A 291 -0.77 13.39 1.58
C GLU A 291 -1.50 12.05 1.42
N ALA A 292 -1.87 11.40 2.52
CA ALA A 292 -2.63 10.16 2.49
C ALA A 292 -4.04 10.33 1.91
N ILE A 293 -4.73 11.45 2.20
CA ILE A 293 -6.02 11.78 1.59
C ILE A 293 -5.84 11.95 0.08
N ILE A 294 -4.87 12.75 -0.36
CA ILE A 294 -4.54 12.94 -1.78
C ILE A 294 -4.30 11.57 -2.45
N VAL A 295 -3.46 10.72 -1.85
CA VAL A 295 -3.15 9.38 -2.38
C VAL A 295 -4.39 8.48 -2.43
N ARG A 296 -5.35 8.59 -1.50
CA ARG A 296 -6.57 7.77 -1.53
C ARG A 296 -7.62 8.28 -2.51
N THR A 297 -7.62 9.58 -2.83
CA THR A 297 -8.67 10.21 -3.66
C THR A 297 -8.18 10.71 -5.02
N ALA A 298 -6.88 10.64 -5.33
CA ALA A 298 -6.30 11.19 -6.56
C ALA A 298 -6.98 10.69 -7.85
N GLN A 299 -7.28 9.40 -7.97
CA GLN A 299 -7.98 8.85 -9.14
C GLN A 299 -9.36 9.46 -9.38
N LEU A 300 -10.00 9.97 -8.33
CA LEU A 300 -11.32 10.60 -8.43
C LEU A 300 -11.21 12.10 -8.74
N SER A 301 -9.99 12.63 -8.86
CA SER A 301 -9.76 14.04 -9.13
C SER A 301 -10.01 14.38 -10.60
N PRO A 302 -10.98 15.25 -10.91
CA PRO A 302 -11.16 15.73 -12.27
C PRO A 302 -9.93 16.55 -12.67
N HIS A 303 -9.45 16.36 -13.90
CA HIS A 303 -8.35 17.14 -14.49
C HIS A 303 -7.08 17.25 -13.64
N ARG A 304 -6.85 16.34 -12.68
CA ARG A 304 -5.67 16.32 -11.80
C ARG A 304 -5.56 17.56 -10.91
N GLU A 305 -6.70 18.00 -10.36
CA GLU A 305 -6.82 19.16 -9.50
C GLU A 305 -6.37 18.86 -8.05
N TRP A 306 -5.07 18.66 -7.87
CA TRP A 306 -4.42 18.47 -6.57
C TRP A 306 -3.20 19.38 -6.42
N TRP A 307 -2.87 19.72 -5.18
CA TRP A 307 -1.68 20.48 -4.80
C TRP A 307 -1.23 20.08 -3.41
N ARG A 308 -0.18 20.70 -2.90
CA ARG A 308 0.43 20.34 -1.61
C ARG A 308 -0.57 20.29 -0.45
N ASP A 309 -1.51 21.22 -0.45
CA ASP A 309 -2.38 21.50 0.69
C ASP A 309 -3.85 21.15 0.39
N GLY A 310 -4.14 20.39 -0.68
CA GLY A 310 -5.51 19.98 -0.99
C GLY A 310 -5.74 19.29 -2.32
N ILE A 311 -6.99 18.89 -2.54
CA ILE A 311 -7.44 18.15 -3.72
C ILE A 311 -8.93 18.40 -3.97
N ILE A 312 -9.32 18.49 -5.24
CA ILE A 312 -10.70 18.34 -5.69
C ILE A 312 -10.89 16.91 -6.18
N PHE A 313 -11.95 16.25 -5.73
CA PHE A 313 -12.35 14.94 -6.25
C PHE A 313 -13.86 14.79 -6.39
N SER A 314 -14.29 13.92 -7.28
CA SER A 314 -15.69 13.69 -7.62
C SER A 314 -16.08 12.24 -7.37
N ASP A 315 -17.17 12.05 -6.64
CA ASP A 315 -17.82 10.75 -6.50
C ASP A 315 -18.83 10.57 -7.63
N GLU A 316 -18.38 10.00 -8.75
CA GLU A 316 -19.21 9.81 -9.96
C GLU A 316 -20.52 9.04 -9.67
N LYS A 317 -20.54 8.18 -8.64
CA LYS A 317 -21.74 7.42 -8.28
C LYS A 317 -22.84 8.30 -7.68
N THR A 318 -22.46 9.33 -6.92
CA THR A 318 -23.40 10.23 -6.23
C THR A 318 -23.61 11.54 -6.99
N GLY A 319 -22.66 11.90 -7.87
CA GLY A 319 -22.61 13.21 -8.52
C GLY A 319 -22.09 14.32 -7.60
N CYS A 320 -21.53 13.95 -6.43
CA CYS A 320 -20.99 14.92 -5.49
C CYS A 320 -19.54 15.25 -5.84
N GLN A 321 -19.21 16.54 -5.84
CA GLN A 321 -17.83 17.01 -5.92
C GLN A 321 -17.40 17.54 -4.55
N VAL A 322 -16.17 17.20 -4.17
CA VAL A 322 -15.58 17.52 -2.88
C VAL A 322 -14.29 18.30 -3.09
N LEU A 323 -14.19 19.46 -2.46
CA LEU A 323 -12.95 20.19 -2.28
C LEU A 323 -12.44 19.92 -0.86
N ALA A 324 -11.32 19.20 -0.74
CA ALA A 324 -10.63 18.96 0.51
C ALA A 324 -9.39 19.85 0.59
N ARG A 325 -9.28 20.65 1.65
CA ARG A 325 -8.19 21.61 1.83
C ARG A 325 -7.68 21.62 3.26
N PHE A 326 -6.37 21.59 3.41
CA PHE A 326 -5.70 21.86 4.67
C PHE A 326 -5.77 23.36 4.98
N ALA A 327 -6.20 23.69 6.19
CA ALA A 327 -6.29 25.03 6.73
C ALA A 327 -5.58 25.05 8.09
N PRO A 328 -4.37 25.63 8.19
CA PRO A 328 -3.69 25.75 9.47
C PRO A 328 -4.47 26.71 10.39
N GLU A 329 -4.55 26.36 11.67
CA GLU A 329 -5.11 27.23 12.72
C GLU A 329 -3.99 27.76 13.62
N ALA A 330 -4.34 28.38 14.76
CA ALA A 330 -3.37 28.89 15.71
C ALA A 330 -2.66 27.75 16.46
N GLY A 331 -1.33 27.81 16.54
CA GLY A 331 -0.53 26.82 17.28
C GLY A 331 -0.38 25.50 16.51
N LEU A 332 -0.64 24.38 17.17
CA LEU A 332 -0.56 23.03 16.59
C LEU A 332 -1.91 22.51 16.06
N SER A 333 -3.02 23.19 16.38
CA SER A 333 -4.31 22.81 15.84
C SER A 333 -4.38 23.13 14.36
N SER A 334 -5.08 22.31 13.62
CA SER A 334 -5.33 22.56 12.20
C SER A 334 -6.60 21.84 11.78
N THR A 335 -7.21 22.36 10.72
CA THR A 335 -8.46 21.85 10.21
C THR A 335 -8.27 21.33 8.79
N ILE A 336 -8.87 20.18 8.50
CA ILE A 336 -9.14 19.77 7.12
C ILE A 336 -10.56 20.20 6.79
N ARG A 337 -10.68 21.14 5.86
CA ARG A 337 -11.96 21.66 5.39
C ARG A 337 -12.41 20.90 4.17
N PHE A 338 -13.61 20.34 4.24
CA PHE A 338 -14.32 19.75 3.12
C PHE A 338 -15.48 20.65 2.70
N ARG A 339 -15.58 20.93 1.40
CA ARG A 339 -16.75 21.55 0.78
C ARG A 339 -17.36 20.58 -0.19
N LEU A 340 -18.62 20.23 0.04
CA LEU A 340 -19.37 19.27 -0.76
C LEU A 340 -20.44 19.99 -1.56
N ARG A 341 -20.47 19.76 -2.87
CA ARG A 341 -21.47 20.31 -3.80
C ARG A 341 -22.03 19.23 -4.72
N GLY A 342 -23.19 19.53 -5.34
CA GLY A 342 -23.89 18.58 -6.20
C GLY A 342 -24.85 17.66 -5.44
N THR A 343 -25.21 16.53 -6.04
CA THR A 343 -26.15 15.56 -5.46
C THR A 343 -25.43 14.55 -4.57
N GLY A 344 -26.17 13.88 -3.67
CA GLY A 344 -25.63 12.80 -2.82
C GLY A 344 -24.54 13.22 -1.83
N LYS A 345 -24.64 14.45 -1.28
CA LYS A 345 -23.70 14.99 -0.29
C LYS A 345 -23.67 14.15 0.99
N ALA A 346 -24.80 13.61 1.42
CA ALA A 346 -24.90 12.80 2.63
C ALA A 346 -24.14 11.48 2.48
N GLU A 347 -24.32 10.76 1.38
CA GLU A 347 -23.57 9.54 1.10
C GLU A 347 -22.08 9.85 0.98
N THR A 348 -21.71 10.90 0.25
CA THR A 348 -20.31 11.30 0.06
C THR A 348 -19.65 11.75 1.36
N LEU A 349 -20.36 12.44 2.24
CA LEU A 349 -19.87 12.80 3.56
C LEU A 349 -19.63 11.56 4.43
N ALA A 350 -20.52 10.55 4.36
CA ALA A 350 -20.30 9.28 5.04
C ALA A 350 -19.03 8.59 4.54
N LYS A 351 -18.76 8.65 3.23
CA LYS A 351 -17.52 8.16 2.62
C LYS A 351 -16.29 8.90 3.15
N VAL A 352 -16.33 10.23 3.21
CA VAL A 352 -15.24 11.06 3.75
C VAL A 352 -14.97 10.77 5.23
N ARG A 353 -16.01 10.65 6.06
CA ARG A 353 -15.86 10.27 7.48
C ARG A 353 -15.12 8.95 7.60
N ARG A 354 -15.54 7.95 6.82
CA ARG A 354 -14.89 6.64 6.85
C ARG A 354 -13.44 6.67 6.39
N LEU A 355 -13.11 7.49 5.39
CA LEU A 355 -11.72 7.69 4.99
C LEU A 355 -10.86 8.24 6.13
N LEU A 356 -11.37 9.23 6.87
CA LEU A 356 -10.65 9.81 8.02
C LEU A 356 -10.48 8.79 9.15
N GLU A 357 -11.53 8.01 9.45
CA GLU A 357 -11.46 6.90 10.42
C GLU A 357 -10.41 5.85 10.04
N GLU A 358 -10.34 5.47 8.76
CA GLU A 358 -9.36 4.51 8.24
C GLU A 358 -7.92 5.03 8.30
N LEU A 359 -7.73 6.32 8.04
CA LEU A 359 -6.41 6.92 8.04
C LEU A 359 -5.92 7.13 9.48
N HIS A 360 -6.78 7.61 10.39
CA HIS A 360 -6.42 8.00 11.76
C HIS A 360 -7.37 7.33 12.79
N PRO A 361 -7.21 6.03 13.10
CA PRO A 361 -8.12 5.34 14.01
C PRO A 361 -8.04 5.83 15.46
N HIS A 362 -6.88 6.32 15.90
CA HIS A 362 -6.61 6.68 17.30
C HIS A 362 -6.90 8.15 17.65
N ASN A 363 -7.02 9.03 16.65
CA ASN A 363 -7.19 10.48 16.85
C ASN A 363 -8.29 11.02 15.94
N GLN A 364 -9.53 10.84 16.37
CA GLN A 364 -10.70 11.31 15.60
C GLN A 364 -10.86 12.82 15.75
N PRO A 365 -11.03 13.58 14.65
CA PRO A 365 -11.22 15.02 14.71
C PRO A 365 -12.59 15.38 15.28
N GLU A 366 -12.67 16.55 15.91
CA GLU A 366 -13.97 17.17 16.14
C GLU A 366 -14.53 17.68 14.80
N MET A 367 -15.71 17.20 14.42
CA MET A 367 -16.38 17.63 13.21
C MET A 367 -17.30 18.81 13.49
N TRP A 368 -17.13 19.86 12.69
CA TRP A 368 -17.96 21.04 12.68
C TRP A 368 -18.61 21.18 11.31
N VAL A 369 -19.91 21.46 11.29
CA VAL A 369 -20.71 21.54 10.06
C VAL A 369 -21.31 22.92 9.87
N SER A 370 -21.39 23.35 8.63
CA SER A 370 -22.03 24.61 8.23
C SER A 370 -22.75 24.46 6.88
N ILE A 371 -23.83 25.21 6.72
CA ILE A 371 -24.61 25.29 5.46
C ILE A 371 -24.33 26.58 4.68
N ASP A 372 -23.63 27.53 5.28
CA ASP A 372 -23.38 28.87 4.72
C ASP A 372 -21.88 29.24 4.71
N GLY A 373 -21.02 28.39 5.30
CA GLY A 373 -19.59 28.62 5.41
C GLY A 373 -19.19 29.67 6.47
N THR A 374 -20.15 30.14 7.28
CA THR A 374 -19.93 31.17 8.32
C THR A 374 -20.29 30.67 9.70
N GLN A 375 -21.47 30.06 9.87
CA GLN A 375 -21.95 29.54 11.14
C GLN A 375 -21.64 28.04 11.22
N PHE A 376 -20.60 27.70 11.98
CA PHE A 376 -20.18 26.31 12.20
C PHE A 376 -20.72 25.79 13.54
N VAL A 377 -21.32 24.60 13.52
CA VAL A 377 -21.85 23.93 14.71
C VAL A 377 -21.18 22.57 14.88
N SER A 378 -20.81 22.21 16.10
CA SER A 378 -20.24 20.89 16.40
C SER A 378 -21.26 19.79 16.11
N ALA A 379 -20.84 18.75 15.38
CA ALA A 379 -21.68 17.62 15.04
C ALA A 379 -22.15 16.88 16.31
N SER A 380 -21.30 16.82 17.34
CA SER A 380 -21.65 16.23 18.64
C SER A 380 -22.72 17.04 19.38
N ALA A 381 -22.64 18.37 19.32
CA ALA A 381 -23.64 19.26 19.89
C ALA A 381 -25.00 19.12 19.19
N LEU A 382 -25.02 18.96 17.85
CA LEU A 382 -26.24 18.67 17.10
C LEU A 382 -26.86 17.33 17.49
N GLU A 383 -26.04 16.28 17.64
CA GLU A 383 -26.53 14.97 18.09
C GLU A 383 -27.12 15.04 19.50
N HIS A 384 -26.46 15.74 20.42
CA HIS A 384 -26.93 15.96 21.78
C HIS A 384 -28.24 16.75 21.83
N ALA A 385 -28.34 17.82 21.03
CA ALA A 385 -29.56 18.61 20.89
C ALA A 385 -30.73 17.75 20.37
N ARG A 386 -30.48 16.89 19.38
CA ARG A 386 -31.48 15.94 18.86
C ARG A 386 -31.97 14.98 19.95
N GLN A 387 -31.06 14.42 20.75
CA GLN A 387 -31.39 13.50 21.84
C GLN A 387 -32.22 14.17 22.95
N GLN A 388 -31.98 15.46 23.20
CA GLN A 388 -32.67 16.23 24.24
C GLN A 388 -33.90 16.99 23.72
N GLY A 389 -34.22 16.92 22.42
CA GLY A 389 -35.30 17.70 21.82
C GLY A 389 -35.07 19.21 21.83
N LYS A 390 -33.82 19.67 21.92
CA LYS A 390 -33.46 21.09 21.86
C LYS A 390 -33.53 21.58 20.41
N THR A 391 -34.08 22.77 20.21
CA THR A 391 -34.18 23.42 18.89
C THR A 391 -33.02 24.36 18.60
N GLN A 392 -32.19 24.69 19.61
CA GLN A 392 -31.09 25.64 19.50
C GLN A 392 -29.78 25.06 20.02
N VAL A 393 -28.67 25.50 19.43
CA VAL A 393 -27.29 25.12 19.75
C VAL A 393 -26.37 26.33 19.63
N VAL A 394 -25.20 26.26 20.27
CA VAL A 394 -24.19 27.33 20.21
C VAL A 394 -23.23 27.03 19.06
N SER A 395 -22.99 28.02 18.20
CA SER A 395 -22.02 27.95 17.11
C SER A 395 -20.58 28.14 17.60
N ARG A 396 -19.60 27.86 16.75
CA ARG A 396 -18.18 28.11 17.01
C ARG A 396 -17.90 29.57 17.35
N ALA A 397 -18.67 30.49 16.76
CA ALA A 397 -18.58 31.94 16.99
C ALA A 397 -19.28 32.39 18.29
N GLN A 398 -19.79 31.45 19.11
CA GLN A 398 -20.57 31.69 20.33
C GLN A 398 -21.97 32.28 20.09
N ASP A 399 -22.48 32.22 18.86
CA ASP A 399 -23.85 32.61 18.54
C ASP A 399 -24.85 31.48 18.83
N ILE A 400 -26.08 31.82 19.20
CA ILE A 400 -27.17 30.84 19.31
C ILE A 400 -27.83 30.68 17.94
N VAL A 401 -27.84 29.44 17.42
CA VAL A 401 -28.39 29.12 16.10
C VAL A 401 -29.44 28.01 16.19
N GLU A 402 -30.42 28.04 15.28
CA GLU A 402 -31.45 27.01 15.15
C GLU A 402 -30.86 25.70 14.60
N VAL A 403 -31.34 24.56 15.10
CA VAL A 403 -30.90 23.21 14.69
C VAL A 403 -31.54 22.79 13.37
N GLN A 404 -32.73 23.31 13.04
CA GLN A 404 -33.49 22.92 11.85
C GLN A 404 -32.67 22.93 10.54
N PRO A 405 -31.88 23.98 10.24
CA PRO A 405 -31.08 24.04 9.01
C PRO A 405 -29.93 23.02 8.97
N TYR A 406 -29.59 22.37 10.08
CA TYR A 406 -28.50 21.39 10.17
C TYR A 406 -29.00 19.94 10.20
N GLN A 407 -30.33 19.71 10.20
CA GLN A 407 -30.90 18.36 10.34
C GLN A 407 -30.39 17.37 9.28
N MET A 408 -30.05 17.84 8.09
CA MET A 408 -29.49 17.02 7.02
C MET A 408 -28.16 16.32 7.41
N PHE A 409 -27.34 16.94 8.26
CA PHE A 409 -26.10 16.33 8.76
C PHE A 409 -26.34 15.20 9.75
N LEU A 410 -27.49 15.20 10.43
CA LEU A 410 -27.93 14.15 11.37
C LEU A 410 -28.51 12.93 10.66
N GLN A 411 -28.78 13.04 9.35
CA GLN A 411 -29.30 11.97 8.50
C GLN A 411 -28.20 11.27 7.69
N VAL A 412 -26.94 11.70 7.83
CA VAL A 412 -25.79 11.08 7.16
C VAL A 412 -25.67 9.62 7.61
N PRO A 413 -25.63 8.65 6.67
CA PRO A 413 -25.57 7.23 7.03
C PRO A 413 -24.25 6.90 7.70
N LYS A 414 -24.28 5.93 8.63
CA LYS A 414 -23.07 5.28 9.14
C LYS A 414 -22.71 4.13 8.23
N LEU A 415 -21.51 4.14 7.66
CA LEU A 415 -20.99 3.03 6.86
C LEU A 415 -20.46 1.93 7.78
N ALA A 416 -20.53 0.67 7.34
CA ALA A 416 -20.01 -0.46 8.09
C ALA A 416 -18.46 -0.52 8.00
N ASP A 417 -17.82 -1.09 9.02
CA ASP A 417 -16.36 -1.09 9.13
C ASP A 417 -15.62 -1.80 7.97
N ASN A 418 -16.29 -2.72 7.30
CA ASN A 418 -15.72 -3.51 6.21
C ASN A 418 -15.92 -2.89 4.83
N GLN A 419 -16.58 -1.72 4.72
CA GLN A 419 -16.79 -1.06 3.44
C GLN A 419 -15.56 -0.24 3.05
N ASN A 420 -14.77 -0.76 2.10
CA ASN A 420 -13.68 0.01 1.51
C ASN A 420 -14.27 1.07 0.58
N VAL A 421 -14.14 2.32 1.00
CA VAL A 421 -14.92 3.45 0.46
C VAL A 421 -14.27 4.09 -0.76
N PHE A 422 -12.95 4.20 -0.71
CA PHE A 422 -12.11 4.69 -1.80
C PHE A 422 -11.15 3.57 -2.20
N PRO A 423 -10.99 3.30 -3.51
CA PRO A 423 -10.09 2.24 -3.97
C PRO A 423 -8.70 2.41 -3.35
N ASP A 424 -8.10 1.32 -2.90
CA ASP A 424 -6.69 1.35 -2.47
C ASP A 424 -5.83 1.50 -3.74
N LEU A 425 -5.42 2.74 -4.03
CA LEU A 425 -4.63 3.08 -5.23
C LEU A 425 -3.24 2.43 -5.20
N ALA A 426 -2.81 1.94 -4.03
CA ALA A 426 -1.58 1.17 -3.85
C ALA A 426 -1.72 -0.31 -4.26
N ALA A 427 -2.91 -0.76 -4.67
CA ALA A 427 -3.10 -2.13 -5.15
C ALA A 427 -2.65 -2.22 -6.62
N TYR A 428 -1.45 -2.78 -6.82
CA TYR A 428 -0.99 -3.27 -8.11
C TYR A 428 -2.09 -4.07 -8.82
N PRO A 429 -2.21 -3.97 -10.16
CA PRO A 429 -3.05 -4.90 -10.88
C PRO A 429 -2.55 -6.31 -10.56
N ARG A 430 -3.35 -7.06 -9.80
CA ARG A 430 -3.04 -8.44 -9.40
C ARG A 430 -2.67 -9.24 -10.65
N ARG A 431 -1.45 -9.76 -10.69
CA ARG A 431 -1.00 -10.61 -11.79
C ARG A 431 -1.75 -11.95 -11.80
N ILE A 432 -2.10 -12.43 -12.98
CA ILE A 432 -2.66 -13.76 -13.24
C ILE A 432 -1.50 -14.74 -13.31
N ARG A 433 -1.47 -15.69 -12.38
CA ARG A 433 -0.44 -16.73 -12.35
C ARG A 433 -0.86 -17.91 -13.22
N ILE A 434 -0.05 -18.26 -14.19
CA ILE A 434 -0.26 -19.40 -15.09
C ILE A 434 0.75 -20.47 -14.74
N PHE A 435 0.26 -21.67 -14.44
CA PHE A 435 1.07 -22.87 -14.25
C PHE A 435 0.98 -23.73 -15.52
N VAL A 436 2.11 -24.25 -16.00
CA VAL A 436 2.15 -25.17 -17.14
C VAL A 436 2.56 -26.56 -16.68
N SER A 437 1.66 -27.54 -16.80
CA SER A 437 1.93 -28.96 -16.58
C SER A 437 2.05 -29.68 -17.93
N TYR A 438 3.08 -30.49 -18.08
CA TYR A 438 3.38 -31.21 -19.32
C TYR A 438 4.25 -32.44 -19.03
N ALA A 439 4.22 -33.44 -19.91
CA ALA A 439 5.19 -34.52 -19.85
C ALA A 439 6.55 -34.03 -20.40
N HIS A 440 7.67 -34.38 -19.76
CA HIS A 440 9.00 -33.90 -20.18
C HIS A 440 9.31 -34.15 -21.67
N ILE A 441 8.78 -35.21 -22.27
CA ILE A 441 8.96 -35.50 -23.70
C ILE A 441 8.28 -34.46 -24.62
N ASP A 442 7.24 -33.78 -24.13
CA ASP A 442 6.49 -32.76 -24.87
C ASP A 442 7.08 -31.34 -24.67
N GLU A 443 8.24 -31.24 -24.01
CA GLU A 443 8.90 -29.97 -23.75
C GLU A 443 9.21 -29.19 -25.04
N ASN A 444 9.81 -29.88 -26.00
CA ASN A 444 10.14 -29.35 -27.31
C ASN A 444 9.38 -30.17 -28.38
N PRO A 445 8.57 -29.55 -29.24
CA PRO A 445 8.36 -28.10 -29.38
C PRO A 445 7.19 -27.51 -28.58
N TYR A 446 6.36 -28.33 -27.92
CA TYR A 446 5.02 -27.90 -27.52
C TYR A 446 5.02 -26.91 -26.36
N LYS A 447 5.74 -27.20 -25.27
CA LYS A 447 5.83 -26.28 -24.13
C LYS A 447 6.56 -24.99 -24.50
N GLU A 448 7.63 -25.07 -25.29
CA GLU A 448 8.33 -23.87 -25.78
C GLU A 448 7.42 -22.96 -26.62
N ARG A 449 6.59 -23.54 -27.49
CA ARG A 449 5.60 -22.78 -28.27
C ARG A 449 4.50 -22.18 -27.39
N LEU A 450 4.00 -22.90 -26.39
CA LEU A 450 3.06 -22.33 -25.42
C LEU A 450 3.69 -21.16 -24.66
N ASN A 451 4.96 -21.25 -24.27
CA ASN A 451 5.66 -20.14 -23.62
C ASN A 451 5.79 -18.91 -24.52
N VAL A 452 5.98 -19.08 -25.84
CA VAL A 452 5.91 -17.97 -26.80
C VAL A 452 4.51 -17.35 -26.81
N THR A 453 3.46 -18.17 -26.87
CA THR A 453 2.06 -17.72 -26.80
C THR A 453 1.76 -16.94 -25.52
N ILE A 454 2.19 -17.45 -24.36
CA ILE A 454 2.00 -16.79 -23.06
C ILE A 454 2.81 -15.49 -22.99
N LYS A 455 4.06 -15.46 -23.48
CA LYS A 455 4.86 -14.24 -23.57
C LYS A 455 4.19 -13.17 -24.42
N ASN A 456 3.55 -13.55 -25.53
CA ASN A 456 2.78 -12.61 -26.34
C ASN A 456 1.58 -12.03 -25.59
N LEU A 457 0.90 -12.84 -24.77
CA LEU A 457 -0.19 -12.38 -23.91
C LEU A 457 0.32 -11.52 -22.75
N ALA A 458 1.48 -11.84 -22.17
CA ALA A 458 2.09 -11.11 -21.07
C ALA A 458 2.49 -9.66 -21.45
N ARG A 459 2.62 -9.36 -22.75
CA ARG A 459 2.78 -7.99 -23.26
C ARG A 459 1.54 -7.12 -23.03
N ARG A 460 0.36 -7.73 -22.85
CA ARG A 460 -0.95 -7.05 -22.77
C ARG A 460 -1.73 -7.34 -21.49
N PHE A 461 -1.40 -8.42 -20.78
CA PHE A 461 -2.06 -8.84 -19.55
C PHE A 461 -1.05 -9.13 -18.44
N PRO A 462 -1.39 -8.88 -17.15
CA PRO A 462 -0.41 -8.89 -16.08
C PRO A 462 -0.22 -10.35 -15.68
N ILE A 463 0.68 -11.06 -16.36
CA ILE A 463 0.79 -12.53 -16.26
C ILE A 463 2.15 -12.90 -15.66
N ASP A 464 2.13 -13.79 -14.68
CA ASP A 464 3.32 -14.52 -14.25
C ASP A 464 3.19 -15.98 -14.67
N VAL A 465 4.22 -16.55 -15.30
CA VAL A 465 4.21 -17.94 -15.77
C VAL A 465 5.23 -18.79 -15.00
N TRP A 466 4.81 -19.97 -14.56
CA TRP A 466 5.66 -20.93 -13.87
C TRP A 466 5.65 -22.31 -14.55
N ASP A 467 6.81 -22.93 -14.64
CA ASP A 467 7.03 -24.31 -15.09
C ASP A 467 8.22 -24.96 -14.37
N ASP A 468 8.35 -26.27 -14.48
CA ASP A 468 9.35 -27.12 -13.79
C ASP A 468 10.83 -26.81 -14.12
N ARG A 469 11.15 -26.17 -15.26
CA ARG A 469 12.53 -25.71 -15.56
C ARG A 469 13.00 -24.57 -14.65
N GLN A 470 12.10 -24.00 -13.85
CA GLN A 470 12.43 -22.96 -12.87
C GLN A 470 12.94 -23.55 -11.54
N LEU A 471 13.00 -24.89 -11.43
CA LEU A 471 13.63 -25.60 -10.31
C LEU A 471 15.15 -25.67 -10.51
N PHE A 472 15.92 -25.43 -9.45
CA PHE A 472 17.38 -25.56 -9.44
C PHE A 472 17.82 -26.98 -9.06
N ALA A 473 19.02 -27.36 -9.48
CA ALA A 473 19.63 -28.62 -9.08
C ALA A 473 19.82 -28.66 -7.54
N GLY A 474 19.12 -29.58 -6.87
CA GLY A 474 19.12 -29.72 -5.41
C GLY A 474 17.78 -29.40 -4.74
N ASP A 475 16.81 -28.85 -5.47
CA ASP A 475 15.48 -28.56 -4.93
C ASP A 475 14.65 -29.83 -4.68
N GLN A 476 13.82 -29.81 -3.64
CA GLN A 476 12.76 -30.82 -3.48
C GLN A 476 11.63 -30.51 -4.47
N TRP A 477 11.78 -31.06 -5.67
CA TRP A 477 10.96 -30.75 -6.84
C TRP A 477 9.45 -30.95 -6.63
N GLU A 478 9.02 -32.02 -5.94
CA GLU A 478 7.60 -32.36 -5.78
C GLU A 478 6.81 -31.36 -4.89
N PRO A 479 7.25 -31.00 -3.68
CA PRO A 479 6.61 -29.96 -2.87
C PRO A 479 6.49 -28.59 -3.55
N GLU A 480 7.51 -28.19 -4.31
CA GLU A 480 7.55 -26.89 -4.98
C GLU A 480 6.57 -26.82 -6.16
N ILE A 481 6.52 -27.86 -6.98
CA ILE A 481 5.52 -28.03 -8.05
C ILE A 481 4.11 -27.92 -7.48
N LEU A 482 3.83 -28.67 -6.41
CA LEU A 482 2.52 -28.66 -5.77
C LEU A 482 2.17 -27.30 -5.16
N GLN A 483 3.15 -26.54 -4.65
CA GLN A 483 2.94 -25.20 -4.10
C GLN A 483 2.63 -24.19 -5.21
N LYS A 484 3.37 -24.24 -6.33
CA LYS A 484 3.17 -23.32 -7.47
C LYS A 484 1.84 -23.58 -8.16
N LEU A 485 1.46 -24.86 -8.28
CA LEU A 485 0.14 -25.27 -8.75
C LEU A 485 -0.98 -24.74 -7.84
N ASP A 486 -0.79 -24.75 -6.51
CA ASP A 486 -1.76 -24.20 -5.54
C ASP A 486 -1.96 -22.68 -5.72
N GLN A 487 -0.89 -21.96 -6.06
CA GLN A 487 -0.93 -20.52 -6.27
C GLN A 487 -1.52 -20.08 -7.62
N ALA A 488 -1.52 -20.95 -8.63
CA ALA A 488 -1.92 -20.59 -9.99
C ALA A 488 -3.38 -20.11 -10.13
N ASP A 489 -3.64 -19.07 -10.91
CA ASP A 489 -5.00 -18.65 -11.26
C ASP A 489 -5.49 -19.44 -12.51
N LEU A 490 -4.59 -19.80 -13.42
CA LEU A 490 -4.81 -20.71 -14.55
C LEU A 490 -3.80 -21.86 -14.52
N VAL A 491 -4.25 -23.08 -14.84
CA VAL A 491 -3.39 -24.27 -14.95
C VAL A 491 -3.51 -24.85 -16.35
N CYS A 492 -2.53 -24.61 -17.21
CA CYS A 492 -2.46 -25.14 -18.57
C CYS A 492 -1.91 -26.57 -18.52
N LEU A 493 -2.71 -27.55 -18.96
CA LEU A 493 -2.33 -28.96 -18.98
C LEU A 493 -2.11 -29.38 -20.44
N LEU A 494 -0.88 -29.71 -20.83
CA LEU A 494 -0.57 -30.16 -22.19
C LEU A 494 -0.94 -31.63 -22.36
N ILE A 495 -2.10 -31.89 -22.95
CA ILE A 495 -2.66 -33.24 -23.10
C ILE A 495 -2.00 -33.97 -24.27
N SER A 496 -1.35 -35.09 -23.94
CA SER A 496 -0.69 -36.03 -24.84
C SER A 496 -0.82 -37.46 -24.30
N PRO A 497 -0.51 -38.51 -25.10
CA PRO A 497 -0.45 -39.89 -24.58
C PRO A 497 0.51 -40.03 -23.39
N ASP A 498 1.65 -39.34 -23.44
CA ASP A 498 2.68 -39.36 -22.41
C ASP A 498 2.25 -38.61 -21.14
N PHE A 499 1.45 -37.55 -21.29
CA PHE A 499 0.84 -36.85 -20.15
C PHE A 499 -0.14 -37.76 -19.40
N ILE A 500 -0.97 -38.52 -20.13
CA ILE A 500 -1.93 -39.47 -19.53
C ILE A 500 -1.21 -40.66 -18.89
N ALA A 501 -0.12 -41.13 -19.50
CA ALA A 501 0.66 -42.26 -18.99
C ALA A 501 1.58 -41.90 -17.81
N SER A 502 1.80 -40.60 -17.55
CA SER A 502 2.63 -40.12 -16.43
C SER A 502 1.86 -40.17 -15.12
N ASP A 503 2.21 -41.09 -14.24
CA ASP A 503 1.61 -41.20 -12.89
C ASP A 503 1.67 -39.87 -12.13
N TYR A 504 2.72 -39.07 -12.32
CA TYR A 504 2.88 -37.80 -11.62
C TYR A 504 1.99 -36.69 -12.18
N CYS A 505 2.05 -36.43 -13.50
CA CYS A 505 1.23 -35.39 -14.14
C CYS A 505 -0.26 -35.70 -14.04
N PHE A 506 -0.61 -36.99 -14.21
CA PHE A 506 -1.99 -37.47 -14.22
C PHE A 506 -2.58 -37.63 -12.81
N SER A 507 -1.91 -38.29 -11.87
CA SER A 507 -2.51 -38.57 -10.55
C SER A 507 -2.26 -37.49 -9.49
N LYS A 508 -1.25 -36.62 -9.65
CA LYS A 508 -0.92 -35.59 -8.65
C LYS A 508 -1.28 -34.19 -9.11
N GLU A 509 -0.71 -33.74 -10.23
CA GLU A 509 -0.89 -32.36 -10.70
C GLU A 509 -2.31 -32.12 -11.22
N MET A 510 -2.82 -33.01 -12.07
CA MET A 510 -4.17 -32.92 -12.62
C MET A 510 -5.24 -33.04 -11.53
N GLU A 511 -5.16 -34.03 -10.64
CA GLU A 511 -6.13 -34.18 -9.53
C GLU A 511 -6.14 -32.95 -8.62
N LYS A 512 -4.97 -32.40 -8.30
CA LYS A 512 -4.88 -31.17 -7.48
C LYS A 512 -5.45 -29.96 -8.20
N ALA A 513 -5.20 -29.80 -9.50
CA ALA A 513 -5.75 -28.71 -10.31
C ALA A 513 -7.29 -28.78 -10.37
N LEU A 514 -7.84 -29.99 -10.48
CA LEU A 514 -9.28 -30.26 -10.47
C LEU A 514 -9.90 -30.03 -9.09
N ALA A 515 -9.28 -30.51 -8.02
CA ALA A 515 -9.73 -30.24 -6.65
C ALA A 515 -9.79 -28.73 -6.35
N LYS A 516 -8.84 -27.96 -6.90
CA LYS A 516 -8.82 -26.50 -6.78
C LYS A 516 -9.98 -25.85 -7.52
N TYR A 517 -10.26 -26.32 -8.73
CA TYR A 517 -11.42 -25.88 -9.52
C TYR A 517 -12.75 -26.14 -8.78
N GLU A 518 -12.92 -27.31 -8.20
CA GLU A 518 -14.11 -27.66 -7.40
C GLU A 518 -14.28 -26.73 -6.18
N GLN A 519 -13.19 -26.26 -5.60
CA GLN A 519 -13.17 -25.25 -4.52
C GLN A 519 -13.33 -23.80 -5.03
N GLY A 520 -13.52 -23.59 -6.34
CA GLY A 520 -13.61 -22.28 -6.97
C GLY A 520 -12.28 -21.51 -7.01
N LYS A 521 -11.15 -22.18 -6.80
CA LYS A 521 -9.81 -21.61 -6.74
C LYS A 521 -8.99 -22.13 -7.93
N GLY A 522 -8.78 -21.31 -8.96
CA GLY A 522 -8.01 -21.69 -10.15
C GLY A 522 -8.83 -22.40 -11.25
N ILE A 523 -8.36 -22.31 -12.49
CA ILE A 523 -9.05 -22.84 -13.67
C ILE A 523 -8.10 -23.76 -14.46
N PRO A 524 -8.39 -25.08 -14.55
CA PRO A 524 -7.66 -25.99 -15.40
C PRO A 524 -8.07 -25.77 -16.87
N ILE A 525 -7.07 -25.67 -17.75
CA ILE A 525 -7.21 -25.48 -19.19
C ILE A 525 -6.49 -26.64 -19.88
N PRO A 526 -7.23 -27.66 -20.35
CA PRO A 526 -6.64 -28.72 -21.16
C PRO A 526 -6.24 -28.13 -22.53
N ILE A 527 -5.01 -28.40 -22.97
CA ILE A 527 -4.50 -28.02 -24.29
C ILE A 527 -4.10 -29.30 -25.03
N LEU A 528 -4.90 -29.71 -26.02
CA LEU A 528 -4.71 -30.95 -26.75
C LEU A 528 -3.58 -30.81 -27.78
N ILE A 529 -2.36 -31.14 -27.39
CA ILE A 529 -1.17 -30.97 -28.24
C ILE A 529 -0.91 -32.18 -29.16
N ARG A 530 -1.28 -33.39 -28.72
CA ARG A 530 -1.10 -34.64 -29.47
C ARG A 530 -2.37 -35.49 -29.45
N ALA A 531 -2.55 -36.30 -30.49
CA ALA A 531 -3.69 -37.19 -30.59
C ALA A 531 -3.67 -38.17 -29.42
N THR A 532 -4.69 -38.08 -28.56
CA THR A 532 -4.79 -38.85 -27.32
C THR A 532 -6.18 -39.43 -27.30
N SER A 533 -6.34 -40.72 -27.59
CA SER A 533 -7.65 -41.36 -27.55
C SER A 533 -8.18 -41.39 -26.12
N ASP A 534 -9.51 -41.30 -25.97
CA ASP A 534 -10.21 -41.47 -24.68
C ASP A 534 -9.88 -40.45 -23.59
N TRP A 535 -9.14 -39.37 -23.89
CA TRP A 535 -8.82 -38.33 -22.91
C TRP A 535 -10.08 -37.67 -22.31
N GLU A 536 -11.17 -37.62 -23.09
CA GLU A 536 -12.48 -37.10 -22.69
C GLU A 536 -13.15 -37.94 -21.59
N GLN A 537 -12.75 -39.21 -21.43
CA GLN A 537 -13.28 -40.10 -20.41
C GLN A 537 -12.70 -39.82 -19.01
N PHE A 538 -11.59 -39.10 -18.93
CA PHE A 538 -10.97 -38.71 -17.66
C PHE A 538 -11.60 -37.44 -17.08
N PRO A 539 -11.42 -37.16 -15.77
CA PRO A 539 -12.00 -35.97 -15.12
C PRO A 539 -11.68 -34.63 -15.82
N ILE A 540 -10.49 -34.51 -16.43
CA ILE A 540 -10.10 -33.31 -17.17
C ILE A 540 -10.89 -33.12 -18.48
N GLY A 541 -11.41 -34.21 -19.05
CA GLY A 541 -12.27 -34.24 -20.24
C GLY A 541 -13.61 -33.51 -20.08
N ARG A 542 -14.02 -33.22 -18.84
CA ARG A 542 -15.23 -32.43 -18.53
C ARG A 542 -15.03 -30.92 -18.69
N HIS A 543 -13.80 -30.47 -18.98
CA HIS A 543 -13.44 -29.07 -19.17
C HIS A 543 -13.27 -28.75 -20.65
N GLN A 544 -13.64 -27.53 -21.06
CA GLN A 544 -13.48 -27.11 -22.45
C GLN A 544 -11.99 -27.02 -22.79
N ALA A 545 -11.53 -27.86 -23.73
CA ALA A 545 -10.15 -27.88 -24.17
C ALA A 545 -9.85 -26.82 -25.24
N LEU A 546 -8.58 -26.43 -25.29
CA LEU A 546 -7.98 -25.64 -26.37
C LEU A 546 -7.14 -26.55 -27.28
N PRO A 547 -7.01 -26.22 -28.57
CA PRO A 547 -7.78 -25.19 -29.29
C PRO A 547 -9.26 -25.57 -29.43
N THR A 548 -10.13 -24.63 -29.86
CA THR A 548 -11.54 -24.93 -30.16
C THR A 548 -11.74 -24.99 -31.68
N PRO A 549 -12.28 -26.09 -32.26
CA PRO A 549 -12.63 -27.36 -31.61
C PRO A 549 -11.39 -28.14 -31.15
N ALA A 550 -11.55 -29.01 -30.15
CA ALA A 550 -10.48 -29.77 -29.48
C ALA A 550 -9.83 -30.80 -30.42
N LYS A 551 -9.00 -30.32 -31.33
CA LYS A 551 -8.24 -31.12 -32.30
C LYS A 551 -6.75 -31.02 -32.01
N PRO A 552 -6.02 -32.15 -31.99
CA PRO A 552 -4.58 -32.15 -31.75
C PRO A 552 -3.82 -31.46 -32.87
N LEU A 553 -2.61 -30.93 -32.58
CA LEU A 553 -1.81 -30.15 -33.52
C LEU A 553 -1.65 -30.82 -34.90
N ALA A 554 -1.43 -32.14 -34.93
CA ALA A 554 -1.24 -32.89 -36.17
C ALA A 554 -2.45 -32.89 -37.13
N GLN A 555 -3.64 -32.50 -36.66
CA GLN A 555 -4.86 -32.40 -37.47
C GLN A 555 -5.12 -30.99 -38.00
N TRP A 556 -4.28 -30.02 -37.65
CA TRP A 556 -4.34 -28.65 -38.19
C TRP A 556 -3.48 -28.55 -39.44
N ARG A 557 -3.96 -27.81 -40.45
CA ARG A 557 -3.22 -27.60 -41.70
C ARG A 557 -2.00 -26.71 -41.49
N ASP A 558 -2.14 -25.73 -40.60
CA ASP A 558 -1.10 -24.79 -40.23
C ASP A 558 -0.89 -24.84 -38.69
N PRO A 559 0.32 -25.16 -38.22
CA PRO A 559 0.68 -25.11 -36.81
C PRO A 559 0.47 -23.73 -36.16
N ASP A 560 0.61 -22.63 -36.90
CA ASP A 560 0.43 -21.29 -36.34
C ASP A 560 -1.06 -20.98 -36.11
N GLU A 561 -1.98 -21.53 -36.90
CA GLU A 561 -3.43 -21.46 -36.65
C GLU A 561 -3.83 -22.16 -35.34
N PHE A 562 -3.19 -23.30 -35.03
CA PHE A 562 -3.38 -24.00 -33.77
C PHE A 562 -2.99 -23.09 -32.58
N TRP A 563 -1.78 -22.52 -32.61
CA TRP A 563 -1.29 -21.68 -31.52
C TRP A 563 -2.04 -20.35 -31.41
N ALA A 564 -2.53 -19.79 -32.52
CA ALA A 564 -3.41 -18.64 -32.51
C ALA A 564 -4.75 -18.93 -31.82
N SER A 565 -5.34 -20.12 -32.05
CA SER A 565 -6.55 -20.57 -31.37
C SER A 565 -6.32 -20.77 -29.86
N VAL A 566 -5.19 -21.37 -29.47
CA VAL A 566 -4.78 -21.49 -28.06
C VAL A 566 -4.61 -20.10 -27.42
N GLN A 567 -3.92 -19.17 -28.09
CA GLN A 567 -3.72 -17.81 -27.62
C GLN A 567 -5.05 -17.07 -27.39
N LEU A 568 -6.00 -17.23 -28.31
CA LEU A 568 -7.33 -16.63 -28.22
C LEU A 568 -8.11 -17.16 -27.01
N GLY A 569 -8.10 -18.48 -26.81
CA GLY A 569 -8.78 -19.11 -25.68
C GLY A 569 -8.19 -18.70 -24.32
N LEU A 570 -6.86 -18.66 -24.21
CA LEU A 570 -6.18 -18.18 -23.01
C LEU A 570 -6.50 -16.70 -22.74
N ARG A 571 -6.45 -15.85 -23.77
CA ARG A 571 -6.83 -14.42 -23.65
C ARG A 571 -8.22 -14.24 -23.06
N GLN A 572 -9.21 -14.99 -23.56
CA GLN A 572 -10.60 -14.89 -23.08
C GLN A 572 -10.73 -15.27 -21.60
N GLN A 573 -10.01 -16.30 -21.14
CA GLN A 573 -10.02 -16.66 -19.71
C GLN A 573 -9.33 -15.62 -18.84
N ILE A 574 -8.21 -15.06 -19.33
CA ILE A 574 -7.47 -14.00 -18.66
C ILE A 574 -8.34 -12.75 -18.50
N GLU A 575 -8.98 -12.29 -19.58
CA GLU A 575 -9.94 -11.17 -19.55
C GLU A 575 -11.11 -11.44 -18.61
N ARG A 576 -11.64 -12.68 -18.61
CA ARG A 576 -12.70 -13.09 -17.69
C ARG A 576 -12.27 -13.00 -16.22
N LEU A 577 -11.06 -13.45 -15.88
CA LEU A 577 -10.53 -13.39 -14.52
C LEU A 577 -10.32 -11.95 -14.05
N LEU A 578 -9.78 -11.08 -14.90
CA LEU A 578 -9.63 -9.66 -14.62
C LEU A 578 -11.01 -9.00 -14.37
N ASN A 579 -12.02 -9.32 -15.18
CA ASN A 579 -13.38 -8.76 -15.06
C ASN A 579 -14.19 -9.32 -13.87
N LYS A 580 -14.03 -10.60 -13.53
CA LYS A 580 -14.68 -11.22 -12.35
C LYS A 580 -14.18 -10.58 -11.05
N ASN A 581 -12.91 -10.21 -10.98
CA ASN A 581 -12.33 -9.57 -9.81
C ASN A 581 -12.86 -8.13 -9.59
N SER A 582 -13.15 -7.40 -10.67
CA SER A 582 -13.84 -6.12 -10.61
C SER A 582 -15.29 -6.25 -10.10
N SER A 583 -15.95 -7.38 -10.38
CA SER A 583 -17.35 -7.64 -9.98
C SER A 583 -17.49 -8.31 -8.61
N ASN A 584 -16.55 -9.17 -8.19
CA ASN A 584 -16.55 -9.79 -6.85
C ASN A 584 -16.20 -8.79 -5.75
N LYS A 585 -15.45 -7.71 -6.06
CA LYS A 585 -15.34 -6.54 -5.17
C LYS A 585 -16.71 -5.89 -4.89
N ASN A 586 -17.64 -5.90 -5.86
CA ASN A 586 -19.00 -5.36 -5.69
C ASN A 586 -19.97 -6.35 -5.00
N ARG A 587 -19.65 -7.64 -4.91
CA ARG A 587 -20.55 -8.70 -4.40
C ARG A 587 -20.18 -9.18 -2.99
N ALA A 588 -18.91 -9.14 -2.62
CA ALA A 588 -18.45 -9.32 -1.23
C ALA A 588 -18.82 -8.12 -0.32
N GLN A 589 -19.37 -7.03 -0.89
CA GLN A 589 -19.96 -5.89 -0.18
C GLN A 589 -21.46 -6.06 0.13
N ARG A 590 -22.05 -7.25 -0.12
CA ARG A 590 -23.47 -7.55 0.09
C ARG A 590 -23.76 -8.75 1.00
N PHE A 591 -22.79 -9.24 1.76
CA PHE A 591 -22.99 -10.26 2.79
C PHE A 591 -22.32 -9.88 4.10
#